data_AF-A0A9D6PQF7-F1
#
_entry.id   AF-A0A9D6PQF7-F1
#
_cell.length_a   1.000
_cell.length_b   1.000
_cell.length_c   1.000
_cell.angle_alpha   90.00
_cell.angle_beta   90.00
_cell.angle_gamma   90.00
#
_symmetry.space_group_name_H-M   'P 1'
#
loop_
_entity.id
_entity.type
_entity.pdbx_description
1 polymer ?
#
loop_
_entity_poly.entity_id
_entity_poly.type
_entity_poly.pdbx_seq_one_letter_code
_entity_poly.pdbx_strand_id
1 'polypeptide(L)'
;CAHNTIFKSNAHNATLGKFLNWINGACYGRYEDIRHKHFRHHVDRADVVAFDFRTRLEQHHPKLLKLIQYLEWAYIPAVDLMMHALVLILPFVLPQRHDRRARILTILAIRITLFVLLAWISIKALLLYALSYLLFLHVMRFMDVHQHTYVIFETLEQKRGDEARRYDVSFENRNTFSNLISTKHPWLNLLTLNFGYHNAHHVKPTTPWFQLPALHQELYGDTCTQLLPFRGLLASYHRHRVARVINGDDPDMDISDTPNYIGVVGVSFLTAH
;
A
#
# COMPACT_ATOMS: atom_id res chain seq x y z
N CYS A 1 5.35 -13.01 -4.35
CA CYS A 1 5.97 -12.96 -5.70
C CYS A 1 7.09 -11.94 -5.83
N ALA A 2 6.93 -10.71 -5.34
CA ALA A 2 7.91 -9.62 -5.55
C ALA A 2 9.36 -10.02 -5.22
N HIS A 3 9.58 -10.80 -4.15
CA HIS A 3 10.91 -11.29 -3.75
C HIS A 3 11.40 -12.55 -4.48
N ASN A 4 10.69 -13.03 -5.50
CA ASN A 4 11.04 -14.21 -6.30
C ASN A 4 11.23 -15.51 -5.50
N THR A 5 10.42 -15.73 -4.46
CA THR A 5 10.61 -16.83 -3.51
C THR A 5 9.65 -18.01 -3.68
N ILE A 6 8.78 -18.00 -4.71
CA ILE A 6 7.81 -19.09 -4.93
C ILE A 6 8.39 -20.17 -5.85
N PHE A 7 8.97 -19.77 -6.97
CA PHE A 7 9.60 -20.69 -7.92
C PHE A 7 11.10 -20.47 -8.01
N LYS A 8 11.85 -21.51 -8.42
CA LYS A 8 13.28 -21.38 -8.74
C LYS A 8 13.55 -20.40 -9.88
N SER A 9 12.62 -20.30 -10.84
CA SER A 9 12.72 -19.40 -11.99
C SER A 9 12.13 -18.03 -11.68
N ASN A 10 12.93 -16.96 -11.83
CA ASN A 10 12.45 -15.58 -11.74
C ASN A 10 11.35 -15.29 -12.75
N ALA A 11 11.42 -15.88 -13.96
CA ALA A 11 10.39 -15.71 -14.98
C ALA A 11 9.04 -16.30 -14.53
N HIS A 12 9.03 -17.47 -13.89
CA HIS A 12 7.80 -18.06 -13.36
C HIS A 12 7.20 -17.23 -12.21
N ASN A 13 8.04 -16.67 -11.34
CA ASN A 13 7.57 -15.74 -10.30
C ASN A 13 6.94 -14.48 -10.93
N ALA A 14 7.53 -13.93 -11.98
CA ALA A 14 6.99 -12.79 -12.69
C ALA A 14 5.67 -13.11 -13.41
N THR A 15 5.55 -14.27 -14.05
CA THR A 15 4.30 -14.72 -14.67
C THR A 15 3.18 -14.86 -13.64
N LEU A 16 3.45 -15.51 -12.49
CA LEU A 16 2.48 -15.59 -11.40
C LEU A 16 2.12 -14.21 -10.85
N GLY A 17 3.11 -13.31 -10.68
CA GLY A 17 2.87 -11.93 -10.25
C GLY A 17 1.94 -11.16 -11.21
N LYS A 18 2.14 -11.29 -12.52
CA LYS A 18 1.28 -10.67 -13.55
C LYS A 18 -0.15 -11.20 -13.48
N PHE A 19 -0.32 -12.50 -13.23
CA PHE A 19 -1.64 -13.10 -13.04
C PHE A 19 -2.33 -12.60 -11.75
N LEU A 20 -1.60 -12.57 -10.63
CA LEU A 20 -2.13 -12.07 -9.36
C LEU A 20 -2.49 -10.58 -9.42
N ASN A 21 -1.78 -9.78 -10.20
CA ASN A 21 -2.16 -8.37 -10.44
C ASN A 21 -3.55 -8.25 -11.08
N TRP A 22 -3.97 -9.19 -11.94
CA TRP A 22 -5.33 -9.20 -12.48
C TRP A 22 -6.37 -9.54 -11.41
N ILE A 23 -6.11 -10.57 -10.61
CA ILE A 23 -7.01 -10.98 -9.53
C ILE A 23 -7.21 -9.84 -8.53
N ASN A 24 -6.12 -9.17 -8.13
CA ASN A 24 -6.13 -8.15 -7.10
C ASN A 24 -6.44 -6.74 -7.64
N GLY A 25 -6.79 -6.61 -8.92
CA GLY A 25 -7.14 -5.33 -9.53
C GLY A 25 -5.98 -4.38 -9.86
N ALA A 26 -4.73 -4.75 -9.56
CA ALA A 26 -3.49 -4.02 -9.84
C ALA A 26 -2.94 -4.23 -11.26
N CYS A 27 -3.77 -4.66 -12.22
CA CYS A 27 -3.33 -5.04 -13.57
C CYS A 27 -2.90 -3.87 -14.46
N TYR A 28 -3.29 -2.64 -14.14
CA TYR A 28 -2.97 -1.46 -14.95
C TYR A 28 -1.46 -1.17 -14.99
N GLY A 29 -0.78 -1.25 -13.85
CA GLY A 29 0.68 -1.21 -13.77
C GLY A 29 1.33 -2.51 -14.24
N ARG A 30 2.64 -2.49 -14.52
CA ARG A 30 3.40 -3.73 -14.76
C ARG A 30 3.78 -4.34 -13.40
N TYR A 31 3.89 -5.66 -13.36
CA TYR A 31 4.37 -6.35 -12.16
C TYR A 31 5.77 -5.86 -11.76
N GLU A 32 6.59 -5.59 -12.77
CA GLU A 32 7.95 -5.09 -12.62
C GLU A 32 7.98 -3.71 -11.94
N ASP A 33 7.02 -2.83 -12.23
CA ASP A 33 6.92 -1.49 -11.61
C ASP A 33 6.58 -1.62 -10.11
N ILE A 34 5.59 -2.47 -9.79
CA ILE A 34 5.20 -2.77 -8.39
C ILE A 34 6.39 -3.35 -7.62
N ARG A 35 7.08 -4.33 -8.22
CA ARG A 35 8.27 -4.92 -7.63
C ARG A 35 9.39 -3.90 -7.46
N HIS A 36 9.61 -3.03 -8.44
CA HIS A 36 10.65 -2.00 -8.36
C HIS A 36 10.39 -1.06 -7.18
N LYS A 37 9.16 -0.53 -7.05
CA LYS A 37 8.76 0.30 -5.91
C LYS A 37 8.95 -0.43 -4.58
N HIS A 38 8.51 -1.69 -4.49
CA HIS A 38 8.70 -2.53 -3.30
C HIS A 38 10.16 -2.73 -2.90
N PHE A 39 11.04 -2.92 -3.88
CA PHE A 39 12.47 -3.03 -3.60
C PHE A 39 13.08 -1.69 -3.18
N ARG A 40 12.70 -0.58 -3.82
CA ARG A 40 13.12 0.77 -3.42
C ARG A 40 12.74 1.05 -1.97
N HIS A 41 11.53 0.66 -1.56
CA HIS A 41 11.05 0.78 -0.17
C HIS A 41 12.00 0.17 0.86
N HIS A 42 12.38 -1.10 0.67
CA HIS A 42 13.32 -1.79 1.58
C HIS A 42 14.77 -1.27 1.47
N VAL A 43 15.22 -0.98 0.25
CA VAL A 43 16.63 -0.66 -0.01
C VAL A 43 16.97 0.78 0.36
N ASP A 44 16.03 1.71 0.16
CA ASP A 44 16.19 3.13 0.48
C ASP A 44 15.67 3.47 1.88
N ARG A 45 14.86 2.58 2.49
CA ARG A 45 14.24 2.76 3.81
C ARG A 45 13.44 4.06 3.89
N ALA A 46 12.65 4.27 2.85
CA ALA A 46 11.88 5.47 2.60
C ALA A 46 10.61 5.13 1.81
N ASP A 47 9.58 5.96 1.96
CA ASP A 47 8.38 5.89 1.13
C ASP A 47 8.66 6.55 -0.22
N VAL A 48 9.16 5.76 -1.17
CA VAL A 48 9.55 6.25 -2.49
C VAL A 48 8.33 6.30 -3.42
N VAL A 49 7.92 7.51 -3.80
CA VAL A 49 6.75 7.78 -4.63
C VAL A 49 7.12 8.47 -5.94
N ALA A 50 6.24 8.36 -6.94
CA ALA A 50 6.41 9.10 -8.19
C ALA A 50 6.13 10.60 -8.02
N PHE A 51 5.24 10.94 -7.08
CA PHE A 51 4.96 12.30 -6.65
C PHE A 51 4.22 12.29 -5.31
N ASP A 52 4.34 13.37 -4.54
CA ASP A 52 3.50 13.59 -3.36
C ASP A 52 2.22 14.30 -3.78
N PHE A 53 1.09 13.61 -3.62
CA PHE A 53 -0.22 14.16 -3.96
C PHE A 53 -0.66 15.24 -2.98
N ARG A 54 -0.17 15.22 -1.72
CA ARG A 54 -0.62 16.11 -0.65
C ARG A 54 -0.36 17.57 -0.98
N THR A 55 0.91 17.87 -1.26
CA THR A 55 1.37 19.21 -1.64
C THR A 55 0.60 19.74 -2.85
N ARG A 56 0.34 18.89 -3.84
CA ARG A 56 -0.41 19.25 -5.06
C ARG A 56 -1.89 19.53 -4.78
N LEU A 57 -2.53 18.72 -3.94
CA LEU A 57 -3.93 18.92 -3.56
C LEU A 57 -4.10 20.23 -2.78
N GLU A 58 -3.21 20.50 -1.83
CA GLU A 58 -3.24 21.71 -1.01
C GLU A 58 -2.98 22.97 -1.84
N GLN A 59 -1.96 22.96 -2.70
CA GLN A 59 -1.53 24.14 -3.44
C GLN A 59 -2.38 24.42 -4.69
N HIS A 60 -2.83 23.37 -5.40
CA HIS A 60 -3.40 23.53 -6.74
C HIS A 60 -4.85 23.04 -6.86
N HIS A 61 -5.32 22.18 -5.96
CA HIS A 61 -6.65 21.56 -6.07
C HIS A 61 -7.47 21.59 -4.76
N PRO A 62 -7.63 22.75 -4.09
CA PRO A 62 -8.28 22.82 -2.77
C PRO A 62 -9.75 22.37 -2.77
N LYS A 63 -10.47 22.54 -3.89
CA LYS A 63 -11.85 22.03 -4.03
C LYS A 63 -11.89 20.50 -4.08
N LEU A 64 -10.95 19.89 -4.80
CA LEU A 64 -10.83 18.43 -4.86
C LEU A 64 -10.39 17.88 -3.51
N LEU A 65 -9.46 18.54 -2.82
CA LEU A 65 -9.05 18.18 -1.46
C LEU A 65 -10.25 18.13 -0.51
N LYS A 66 -11.09 19.17 -0.50
CA LYS A 66 -12.31 19.20 0.32
C LYS A 66 -13.26 18.05 -0.02
N LEU A 67 -13.44 17.76 -1.32
CA LEU A 67 -14.27 16.62 -1.75
C LEU A 67 -13.72 15.29 -1.21
N ILE A 68 -12.41 15.05 -1.36
CA ILE A 68 -11.75 13.85 -0.83
C ILE A 68 -11.96 13.75 0.68
N GLN A 69 -11.77 14.86 1.42
CA GLN A 69 -12.00 14.90 2.86
C GLN A 69 -13.45 14.58 3.26
N TYR A 70 -14.46 15.06 2.52
CA TYR A 70 -15.86 14.71 2.76
C TYR A 70 -16.14 13.22 2.49
N LEU A 71 -15.57 12.68 1.42
CA LEU A 71 -15.71 11.25 1.09
C LEU A 71 -15.03 10.38 2.14
N GLU A 72 -13.82 10.73 2.59
CA GLU A 72 -13.10 10.03 3.66
C GLU A 72 -13.85 10.12 5.01
N TRP A 73 -14.48 11.26 5.30
CA TRP A 73 -15.36 11.39 6.46
C TRP A 73 -16.51 10.38 6.42
N ALA A 74 -17.06 10.14 5.22
CA ALA A 74 -18.13 9.20 4.94
C ALA A 74 -17.67 7.74 4.73
N TYR A 75 -16.42 7.40 5.09
CA TYR A 75 -15.83 6.07 4.89
C TYR A 75 -15.80 5.61 3.43
N ILE A 76 -15.61 6.54 2.50
CA ILE A 76 -15.24 6.21 1.14
C ILE A 76 -13.72 6.40 1.04
N PRO A 77 -12.94 5.36 0.65
CA PRO A 77 -11.49 5.42 0.58
C PRO A 77 -11.00 6.25 -0.64
N ALA A 78 -11.33 7.53 -0.64
CA ALA A 78 -11.20 8.44 -1.76
C ALA A 78 -9.74 8.68 -2.17
N VAL A 79 -8.80 8.71 -1.22
CA VAL A 79 -7.36 8.80 -1.54
C VAL A 79 -6.93 7.60 -2.38
N ASP A 80 -7.30 6.37 -1.99
CA ASP A 80 -6.91 5.17 -2.73
C ASP A 80 -7.58 5.12 -4.10
N LEU A 81 -8.86 5.47 -4.17
CA LEU A 81 -9.59 5.56 -5.45
C LEU A 81 -8.94 6.59 -6.38
N MET A 82 -8.56 7.76 -5.86
CA MET A 82 -7.83 8.79 -6.62
C MET A 82 -6.49 8.24 -7.11
N MET A 83 -5.70 7.60 -6.25
CA MET A 83 -4.41 7.04 -6.63
C MET A 83 -4.55 5.94 -7.70
N HIS A 84 -5.58 5.11 -7.62
CA HIS A 84 -5.92 4.14 -8.68
C HIS A 84 -6.30 4.84 -9.99
N ALA A 85 -7.08 5.91 -9.94
CA ALA A 85 -7.41 6.71 -11.12
C ALA A 85 -6.16 7.35 -11.75
N LEU A 86 -5.21 7.81 -10.94
CA LEU A 86 -3.95 8.38 -11.43
C LEU A 86 -3.11 7.35 -12.18
N VAL A 87 -3.16 6.06 -11.81
CA VAL A 87 -2.50 4.99 -12.59
C VAL A 87 -3.01 4.95 -14.04
N LEU A 88 -4.30 5.25 -14.24
CA LEU A 88 -4.92 5.30 -15.57
C LEU A 88 -4.59 6.57 -16.33
N ILE A 89 -4.52 7.70 -15.62
CA ILE A 89 -4.37 9.03 -16.22
C ILE A 89 -2.92 9.35 -16.56
N LEU A 90 -1.97 9.05 -15.67
CA LEU A 90 -0.59 9.53 -15.78
C LEU A 90 0.11 9.11 -17.08
N PRO A 91 -0.12 7.91 -17.66
CA PRO A 91 0.44 7.56 -18.96
C PRO A 91 -0.01 8.42 -20.14
N PHE A 92 -1.07 9.22 -19.99
CA PHE A 92 -1.53 10.19 -21.00
C PHE A 92 -0.99 11.60 -20.76
N VAL A 93 -0.46 11.87 -19.56
CA VAL A 93 0.02 13.19 -19.14
C VAL A 93 1.55 13.24 -19.06
N LEU A 94 2.20 12.19 -18.54
CA LEU A 94 3.64 12.13 -18.31
C LEU A 94 4.36 11.47 -19.49
N PRO A 95 5.27 12.20 -20.19
CA PRO A 95 6.01 11.67 -21.33
C PRO A 95 6.73 10.34 -21.08
N GLN A 96 7.29 10.16 -19.88
CA GLN A 96 8.05 8.97 -19.50
C GLN A 96 7.20 7.70 -19.43
N ARG A 97 5.86 7.84 -19.37
CA ARG A 97 4.92 6.72 -19.22
C ARG A 97 4.06 6.47 -20.46
N HIS A 98 4.31 7.18 -21.56
CA HIS A 98 3.52 7.05 -22.80
C HIS A 98 3.56 5.63 -23.38
N ASP A 99 4.62 4.87 -23.11
CA ASP A 99 4.77 3.46 -23.50
C ASP A 99 3.71 2.54 -22.85
N ARG A 100 3.02 3.00 -21.80
CA ARG A 100 1.99 2.23 -21.08
C ARG A 100 0.56 2.45 -21.59
N ARG A 101 0.34 3.44 -22.48
CA ARG A 101 -1.00 3.82 -22.96
C ARG A 101 -1.78 2.66 -23.57
N ALA A 102 -1.17 1.93 -24.50
CA ALA A 102 -1.82 0.80 -25.18
C ALA A 102 -2.25 -0.30 -24.20
N ARG A 103 -1.41 -0.59 -23.19
CA ARG A 103 -1.74 -1.53 -22.11
C ARG A 103 -2.97 -1.05 -21.33
N ILE A 104 -2.98 0.21 -20.90
CA ILE A 104 -4.10 0.76 -20.12
C ILE A 104 -5.39 0.70 -20.92
N LEU A 105 -5.39 1.13 -22.18
CA LEU A 105 -6.57 1.07 -23.04
C LEU A 105 -7.07 -0.36 -23.22
N THR A 106 -6.17 -1.32 -23.42
CA THR A 106 -6.52 -2.74 -23.54
C THR A 106 -7.17 -3.27 -22.27
N ILE A 107 -6.57 -3.00 -21.11
CA ILE A 107 -7.08 -3.48 -19.82
C ILE A 107 -8.42 -2.80 -19.48
N LEU A 108 -8.55 -1.50 -19.74
CA LEU A 108 -9.82 -0.78 -19.58
C LEU A 108 -10.91 -1.37 -20.45
N ALA A 109 -10.63 -1.63 -21.73
CA ALA A 109 -11.60 -2.24 -22.64
C ALA A 109 -12.08 -3.61 -22.11
N ILE A 110 -11.15 -4.46 -21.66
CA ILE A 110 -11.48 -5.76 -21.06
C ILE A 110 -12.35 -5.57 -19.81
N ARG A 111 -11.92 -4.73 -18.85
CA ARG A 111 -12.64 -4.56 -17.58
C ARG A 111 -14.00 -3.92 -17.75
N ILE A 112 -14.13 -2.91 -18.63
CA ILE A 112 -15.42 -2.31 -18.96
C ILE A 112 -16.35 -3.36 -19.55
N THR A 113 -15.87 -4.17 -20.50
CA THR A 113 -16.66 -5.27 -21.08
C THR A 113 -17.14 -6.24 -20.00
N LEU A 114 -16.25 -6.68 -19.11
CA LEU A 114 -16.61 -7.58 -18.00
C LEU A 114 -17.63 -6.96 -17.04
N PHE A 115 -17.51 -5.67 -16.71
CA PHE A 115 -18.47 -4.99 -15.85
C PHE A 115 -19.82 -4.74 -16.53
N VAL A 116 -19.83 -4.44 -17.83
CA VAL A 116 -21.08 -4.33 -18.62
C VAL A 116 -21.79 -5.67 -18.66
N LEU A 117 -21.06 -6.77 -18.91
CA LEU A 117 -21.61 -8.12 -18.86
C LEU A 117 -22.14 -8.47 -17.46
N LEU A 118 -21.42 -8.10 -16.40
CA LEU A 118 -21.88 -8.32 -15.03
C LEU A 118 -23.16 -7.51 -14.74
N ALA A 119 -23.23 -6.25 -15.17
CA ALA A 119 -24.40 -5.39 -15.00
C ALA A 119 -25.62 -5.94 -15.75
N TRP A 120 -25.40 -6.44 -16.97
CA TRP A 120 -26.41 -7.10 -17.79
C TRP A 120 -26.97 -8.34 -17.10
N ILE A 121 -26.10 -9.16 -16.49
CA ILE A 121 -26.51 -10.37 -15.76
C ILE A 121 -27.22 -10.00 -14.45
N SER A 122 -26.67 -9.07 -13.67
CA SER A 122 -27.23 -8.64 -12.39
C SER A 122 -26.61 -7.33 -11.91
N ILE A 123 -27.42 -6.27 -11.91
CA ILE A 123 -27.04 -4.99 -11.30
C ILE A 123 -26.71 -5.14 -9.80
N LYS A 124 -27.39 -6.06 -9.09
CA LYS A 124 -27.10 -6.33 -7.68
C LYS A 124 -25.69 -6.88 -7.50
N ALA A 125 -25.24 -7.77 -8.39
CA ALA A 125 -23.88 -8.30 -8.36
C ALA A 125 -22.84 -7.21 -8.60
N LEU A 126 -23.10 -6.27 -9.54
CA LEU A 126 -22.23 -5.12 -9.76
C LEU A 126 -22.12 -4.22 -8.51
N LEU A 127 -23.24 -3.93 -7.85
CA LEU A 127 -23.25 -3.10 -6.62
C LEU A 127 -22.53 -3.81 -5.46
N LEU A 128 -22.74 -5.11 -5.28
CA LEU A 128 -22.05 -5.91 -4.27
C LEU A 128 -20.55 -6.03 -4.56
N TYR A 129 -20.15 -6.11 -5.83
CA TYR A 129 -18.75 -6.04 -6.23
C TYR A 129 -18.15 -4.69 -5.80
N ALA A 130 -18.83 -3.58 -6.08
CA ALA A 130 -18.35 -2.25 -5.70
C ALA A 130 -18.18 -2.14 -4.18
N LEU A 131 -19.19 -2.57 -3.39
CA LEU A 131 -19.10 -2.59 -1.93
C LEU A 131 -17.92 -3.46 -1.45
N SER A 132 -17.77 -4.67 -2.00
CA SER A 132 -16.69 -5.59 -1.64
C SER A 132 -15.32 -4.99 -1.94
N TYR A 133 -15.18 -4.26 -3.05
CA TYR A 133 -13.95 -3.57 -3.41
C TYR A 133 -13.62 -2.42 -2.45
N LEU A 134 -14.61 -1.64 -2.02
CA LEU A 134 -14.40 -0.59 -1.01
C LEU A 134 -13.97 -1.18 0.33
N LEU A 135 -14.58 -2.30 0.76
CA LEU A 135 -14.16 -3.02 1.97
C LEU A 135 -12.73 -3.56 1.84
N PHE A 136 -12.39 -4.14 0.70
CA PHE A 136 -11.02 -4.58 0.39
C PHE A 136 -10.02 -3.43 0.52
N LEU A 137 -10.32 -2.26 -0.06
CA LEU A 137 -9.47 -1.07 0.08
C LEU A 137 -9.32 -0.64 1.54
N HIS A 138 -10.39 -0.69 2.34
CA HIS A 138 -10.29 -0.38 3.77
C HIS A 138 -9.36 -1.33 4.52
N VAL A 139 -9.47 -2.64 4.27
CA VAL A 139 -8.62 -3.64 4.90
C VAL A 139 -7.16 -3.41 4.52
N MET A 140 -6.87 -3.29 3.22
CA MET A 140 -5.49 -3.09 2.76
C MET A 140 -4.90 -1.78 3.28
N ARG A 141 -5.68 -0.68 3.22
CA ARG A 141 -5.26 0.62 3.77
C ARG A 141 -4.99 0.53 5.27
N PHE A 142 -5.88 -0.11 6.04
CA PHE A 142 -5.70 -0.25 7.49
C PHE A 142 -4.38 -0.95 7.81
N MET A 143 -4.03 -1.98 7.05
CA MET A 143 -2.77 -2.68 7.26
C MET A 143 -1.55 -1.87 6.85
N ASP A 144 -1.65 -0.97 5.87
CA ASP A 144 -0.51 -0.23 5.32
C ASP A 144 -0.17 1.05 6.12
N VAL A 145 -1.21 1.79 6.54
CA VAL A 145 -1.10 3.17 7.03
C VAL A 145 -0.16 3.40 8.22
N HIS A 146 0.02 2.39 9.06
CA HIS A 146 0.74 2.49 10.34
C HIS A 146 2.03 1.68 10.37
N GLN A 147 2.46 1.17 9.22
CA GLN A 147 3.63 0.28 9.16
C GLN A 147 4.96 1.01 9.19
N HIS A 148 4.97 2.33 8.90
CA HIS A 148 6.18 3.14 8.83
C HIS A 148 5.96 4.58 9.28
N THR A 149 7.05 5.17 9.77
CA THR A 149 7.26 6.61 9.92
C THR A 149 8.40 7.06 9.00
N TYR A 150 8.44 6.49 7.79
CA TYR A 150 9.47 6.77 6.80
C TYR A 150 9.32 8.15 6.17
N VAL A 151 10.44 8.72 5.74
CA VAL A 151 10.42 9.95 4.93
C VAL A 151 9.94 9.62 3.52
N ILE A 152 9.10 10.51 2.97
CA ILE A 152 8.60 10.41 1.60
C ILE A 152 9.63 11.02 0.64
N PHE A 153 9.99 10.27 -0.40
CA PHE A 153 10.87 10.75 -1.48
C PHE A 153 10.16 10.70 -2.84
N GLU A 154 10.11 11.81 -3.56
CA GLU A 154 9.60 11.89 -4.95
C GLU A 154 10.65 11.46 -6.00
N THR A 155 11.32 10.33 -5.76
CA THR A 155 12.46 9.87 -6.59
C THR A 155 12.22 8.51 -7.25
N LEU A 156 10.97 8.03 -7.31
CA LEU A 156 10.66 6.72 -7.91
C LEU A 156 11.02 6.64 -9.39
N GLU A 157 10.80 7.73 -10.14
CA GLU A 157 11.08 7.81 -11.59
C GLU A 157 12.51 8.27 -11.90
N GLN A 158 13.33 8.48 -10.88
CA GLN A 158 14.67 9.04 -11.00
C GLN A 158 15.72 7.96 -10.75
N LYS A 159 16.93 8.18 -11.27
CA LYS A 159 18.08 7.38 -10.88
C LYS A 159 18.33 7.59 -9.38
N ARG A 160 18.47 6.50 -8.64
CA ARG A 160 18.73 6.49 -7.18
C ARG A 160 19.88 7.43 -6.83
N GLY A 161 19.61 8.47 -6.03
CA GLY A 161 20.59 9.45 -5.58
C GLY A 161 21.14 9.17 -4.18
N ASP A 162 21.80 10.16 -3.59
CA ASP A 162 22.42 10.06 -2.27
C ASP A 162 21.39 9.96 -1.13
N GLU A 163 20.18 10.49 -1.33
CA GLU A 163 19.06 10.38 -0.40
C GLU A 163 18.73 8.92 -0.06
N ALA A 164 18.95 8.03 -1.02
CA ALA A 164 18.66 6.62 -0.88
C ALA A 164 19.66 5.85 0.00
N ARG A 165 20.74 6.52 0.45
CA ARG A 165 21.73 5.98 1.40
C ARG A 165 21.67 6.67 2.77
N ARG A 166 20.71 7.57 2.96
CA ARG A 166 20.59 8.39 4.16
C ARG A 166 20.32 7.58 5.42
N TYR A 167 19.60 6.47 5.29
CA TYR A 167 19.09 5.69 6.42
C TYR A 167 19.73 4.30 6.49
N ASP A 168 19.99 3.84 7.71
CA ASP A 168 20.61 2.55 8.00
C ASP A 168 19.60 1.56 8.61
N VAL A 169 20.08 0.38 9.01
CA VAL A 169 19.25 -0.67 9.61
C VAL A 169 18.66 -0.24 10.97
N SER A 170 19.36 0.62 11.71
CA SER A 170 18.86 1.15 12.99
C SER A 170 17.63 2.04 12.76
N PHE A 171 17.71 2.93 11.77
CA PHE A 171 16.58 3.74 11.33
C PHE A 171 15.40 2.87 10.88
N GLU A 172 15.65 1.86 10.03
CA GLU A 172 14.61 0.95 9.56
C GLU A 172 13.94 0.18 10.72
N ASN A 173 14.71 -0.33 11.68
CA ASN A 173 14.17 -1.05 12.84
C ASN A 173 13.30 -0.14 13.73
N ARG A 174 13.73 1.11 13.96
CA ARG A 174 12.98 2.09 14.75
C ARG A 174 11.71 2.57 14.07
N ASN A 175 11.70 2.68 12.75
CA ASN A 175 10.63 3.30 11.95
C ASN A 175 9.80 2.28 11.15
N THR A 176 9.80 1.02 11.57
CA THR A 176 8.97 -0.04 10.98
C THR A 176 8.16 -0.69 12.09
N PHE A 177 6.89 -0.97 11.85
CA PHE A 177 5.97 -1.45 12.87
C PHE A 177 5.12 -2.62 12.41
N SER A 178 4.84 -3.53 13.33
CA SER A 178 3.98 -4.69 13.10
C SER A 178 2.60 -4.37 13.67
N ASN A 179 1.57 -4.57 12.87
CA ASN A 179 0.18 -4.28 13.20
C ASN A 179 -0.66 -5.55 13.10
N LEU A 180 -0.39 -6.51 13.97
CA LEU A 180 -1.11 -7.78 14.01
C LEU A 180 -2.60 -7.57 14.32
N ILE A 181 -3.46 -8.32 13.65
CA ILE A 181 -4.90 -8.37 13.95
C ILE A 181 -5.11 -8.97 15.35
N SER A 182 -4.37 -10.03 15.69
CA SER A 182 -4.42 -10.62 17.01
C SER A 182 -3.15 -11.39 17.36
N THR A 183 -2.61 -11.16 18.56
CA THR A 183 -1.60 -12.02 19.19
C THR A 183 -2.24 -13.22 19.91
N LYS A 184 -3.43 -13.03 20.49
CA LYS A 184 -4.18 -14.08 21.21
C LYS A 184 -4.73 -15.16 20.27
N HIS A 185 -5.15 -14.77 19.07
CA HIS A 185 -5.69 -15.67 18.06
C HIS A 185 -4.92 -15.51 16.75
N PRO A 186 -3.69 -16.06 16.64
CA PRO A 186 -2.79 -15.81 15.51
C PRO A 186 -3.38 -16.15 14.13
N TRP A 187 -4.32 -17.10 14.07
CA TRP A 187 -5.00 -17.48 12.83
C TRP A 187 -5.78 -16.31 12.20
N LEU A 188 -6.20 -15.31 12.98
CA LEU A 188 -6.83 -14.09 12.44
C LEU A 188 -5.89 -13.30 11.54
N ASN A 189 -4.58 -13.36 11.77
CA ASN A 189 -3.59 -12.68 10.93
C ASN A 189 -3.52 -13.28 9.51
N LEU A 190 -4.02 -14.51 9.31
CA LEU A 190 -4.12 -15.13 7.98
C LEU A 190 -5.12 -14.42 7.06
N LEU A 191 -6.07 -13.65 7.60
CA LEU A 191 -7.02 -12.86 6.80
C LEU A 191 -6.30 -11.86 5.88
N THR A 192 -5.12 -11.40 6.30
CA THR A 192 -4.24 -10.52 5.51
C THR A 192 -2.96 -11.22 5.13
N LEU A 193 -2.98 -12.55 5.03
CA LEU A 193 -1.83 -13.39 4.70
C LEU A 193 -0.61 -13.07 5.58
N ASN A 194 -0.81 -12.87 6.90
CA ASN A 194 0.24 -12.50 7.85
C ASN A 194 1.03 -11.22 7.50
N PHE A 195 0.48 -10.35 6.64
CA PHE A 195 1.14 -9.10 6.23
C PHE A 195 1.47 -8.18 7.42
N GLY A 196 0.70 -8.24 8.50
CA GLY A 196 0.96 -7.46 9.71
C GLY A 196 2.24 -7.82 10.46
N TYR A 197 2.89 -8.96 10.17
CA TYR A 197 4.21 -9.33 10.71
C TYR A 197 5.33 -8.56 9.98
N HIS A 198 5.18 -7.25 9.94
CA HIS A 198 5.87 -6.38 9.00
C HIS A 198 7.33 -6.14 9.37
N ASN A 199 7.65 -6.04 10.67
CA ASN A 199 9.05 -5.99 11.12
C ASN A 199 9.84 -7.23 10.68
N ALA A 200 9.26 -8.41 10.90
CA ALA A 200 9.89 -9.67 10.49
C ALA A 200 10.06 -9.73 8.97
N HIS A 201 9.08 -9.22 8.21
CA HIS A 201 9.20 -9.05 6.77
C HIS A 201 10.37 -8.12 6.39
N HIS A 202 10.53 -6.97 7.03
CA HIS A 202 11.64 -6.06 6.75
C HIS A 202 13.02 -6.67 7.05
N VAL A 203 13.15 -7.42 8.16
CA VAL A 203 14.41 -8.11 8.49
C VAL A 203 14.75 -9.17 7.45
N LYS A 204 13.77 -9.95 6.99
CA LYS A 204 14.00 -11.05 6.03
C LYS A 204 12.86 -11.11 5.00
N PRO A 205 12.86 -10.23 3.98
CA PRO A 205 11.72 -10.06 3.06
C PRO A 205 11.49 -11.25 2.13
N THR A 206 12.48 -12.13 2.01
CA THR A 206 12.37 -13.39 1.26
C THR A 206 11.61 -14.48 2.01
N THR A 207 11.32 -14.30 3.30
CA THR A 207 10.55 -15.25 4.11
C THR A 207 9.11 -15.34 3.57
N PRO A 208 8.59 -16.54 3.30
CA PRO A 208 7.22 -16.67 2.84
C PRO A 208 6.25 -16.27 3.95
N TRP A 209 5.14 -15.67 3.56
CA TRP A 209 4.19 -15.05 4.49
C TRP A 209 3.66 -16.00 5.57
N PHE A 210 3.50 -17.29 5.27
CA PHE A 210 3.05 -18.29 6.25
C PHE A 210 4.10 -18.63 7.32
N GLN A 211 5.38 -18.29 7.10
CA GLN A 211 6.47 -18.48 8.07
C GLN A 211 6.80 -17.21 8.87
N LEU A 212 6.25 -16.05 8.51
CA LEU A 212 6.48 -14.81 9.24
C LEU A 212 6.15 -14.89 10.74
N PRO A 213 5.11 -15.62 11.21
CA PRO A 213 4.90 -15.78 12.65
C PRO A 213 6.06 -16.47 13.37
N ALA A 214 6.62 -17.53 12.77
CA ALA A 214 7.75 -18.25 13.34
C ALA A 214 9.02 -17.38 13.36
N LEU A 215 9.27 -16.66 12.27
CA LEU A 215 10.38 -15.71 12.19
C LEU A 215 10.23 -14.57 13.20
N HIS A 216 9.01 -14.05 13.39
CA HIS A 216 8.75 -13.00 14.38
C HIS A 216 9.07 -13.49 15.80
N GLN A 217 8.67 -14.72 16.14
CA GLN A 217 9.01 -15.31 17.43
C GLN A 217 10.52 -15.49 17.61
N GLU A 218 11.23 -15.94 16.57
CA GLU A 218 12.69 -16.10 16.58
C GLU A 218 13.40 -14.76 16.80
N LEU A 219 12.95 -13.70 16.15
CA LEU A 219 13.59 -12.38 16.18
C LEU A 219 13.28 -11.60 17.46
N TYR A 220 12.05 -11.68 17.97
CA TYR A 220 11.56 -10.75 18.99
C TYR A 220 11.05 -11.40 20.28
N GLY A 221 10.77 -12.72 20.25
CA GLY A 221 10.07 -13.39 21.34
C GLY A 221 8.79 -12.65 21.72
N ASP A 222 8.61 -12.41 23.02
CA ASP A 222 7.47 -11.67 23.56
C ASP A 222 7.73 -10.15 23.71
N THR A 223 8.87 -9.66 23.23
CA THR A 223 9.40 -8.32 23.55
C THR A 223 9.52 -7.38 22.34
N CYS A 224 8.71 -7.58 21.30
CA CYS A 224 8.70 -6.67 20.15
C CYS A 224 8.14 -5.28 20.52
N THR A 225 9.02 -4.30 20.70
CA THR A 225 8.61 -2.92 21.03
C THR A 225 7.90 -2.22 19.87
N GLN A 226 8.14 -2.66 18.64
CA GLN A 226 7.50 -2.16 17.42
C GLN A 226 6.13 -2.82 17.12
N LEU A 227 5.61 -3.66 18.02
CA LEU A 227 4.30 -4.25 17.88
C LEU A 227 3.21 -3.27 18.35
N LEU A 228 2.43 -2.77 17.41
CA LEU A 228 1.37 -1.80 17.69
C LEU A 228 0.04 -2.50 18.04
N PRO A 229 -0.65 -2.05 19.11
CA PRO A 229 -1.89 -2.67 19.55
C PRO A 229 -3.03 -2.40 18.56
N PHE A 230 -3.63 -3.47 18.03
CA PHE A 230 -4.74 -3.40 17.06
C PHE A 230 -5.88 -2.46 17.46
N ARG A 231 -6.28 -2.46 18.74
CA ARG A 231 -7.36 -1.58 19.24
C ARG A 231 -7.00 -0.11 19.13
N GLY A 232 -5.74 0.23 19.41
CA GLY A 232 -5.24 1.60 19.26
C GLY A 232 -5.23 2.02 17.80
N LEU A 233 -4.76 1.15 16.91
CA LEU A 233 -4.75 1.39 15.47
C LEU A 233 -6.16 1.54 14.90
N LEU A 234 -7.12 0.73 15.37
CA LEU A 234 -8.52 0.85 14.97
C LEU A 234 -9.10 2.21 15.40
N ALA A 235 -8.85 2.63 16.63
CA ALA A 235 -9.25 3.94 17.13
C ALA A 235 -8.63 5.08 16.29
N SER A 236 -7.34 5.01 16.00
CA SER A 236 -6.66 5.95 15.11
C SER A 236 -7.28 5.96 13.71
N TYR A 237 -7.50 4.77 13.12
CA TYR A 237 -8.04 4.62 11.78
C TYR A 237 -9.35 5.39 11.60
N HIS A 238 -10.26 5.25 12.58
CA HIS A 238 -11.53 5.97 12.64
C HIS A 238 -11.37 7.46 12.96
N ARG A 239 -10.63 7.80 14.01
CA ARG A 239 -10.47 9.18 14.52
C ARG A 239 -9.85 10.09 13.47
N HIS A 240 -8.78 9.63 12.82
CA HIS A 240 -7.96 10.47 11.95
C HIS A 240 -8.24 10.30 10.45
N ARG A 241 -9.31 9.61 10.04
CA ARG A 241 -9.61 9.32 8.61
C ARG A 241 -9.56 10.54 7.69
N VAL A 242 -10.02 11.70 8.16
CA VAL A 242 -9.99 12.96 7.39
C VAL A 242 -8.62 13.64 7.47
N ALA A 243 -8.05 13.74 8.68
CA ALA A 243 -6.75 14.38 8.90
C ALA A 243 -5.62 13.67 8.13
N ARG A 244 -5.72 12.34 8.01
CA ARG A 244 -4.76 11.48 7.32
C ARG A 244 -4.56 11.83 5.84
N VAL A 245 -5.56 12.44 5.19
CA VAL A 245 -5.51 12.78 3.75
C VAL A 245 -4.28 13.62 3.39
N ILE A 246 -3.87 14.53 4.26
CA ILE A 246 -2.70 15.41 4.07
C ILE A 246 -1.57 15.11 5.07
N ASN A 247 -1.70 14.05 5.87
CA ASN A 247 -0.71 13.72 6.89
C ASN A 247 0.53 13.07 6.27
N GLY A 248 1.69 13.54 6.70
CA GLY A 248 2.97 12.84 6.61
C GLY A 248 3.53 12.71 8.03
N ASP A 249 4.05 11.54 8.37
CA ASP A 249 4.60 11.30 9.69
C ASP A 249 6.05 11.78 9.79
N ASP A 250 6.42 12.34 10.94
CA ASP A 250 7.81 12.67 11.26
C ASP A 250 8.53 11.38 11.73
N PRO A 251 9.72 11.04 11.20
CA PRO A 251 10.46 9.85 11.63
C PRO A 251 10.86 9.82 13.11
N ASP A 252 10.87 10.96 13.78
CA ASP A 252 11.23 11.07 15.19
C ASP A 252 10.01 11.24 16.11
N MET A 253 8.78 11.10 15.57
CA MET A 253 7.56 11.19 16.37
C MET A 253 7.44 10.06 17.38
N ASP A 254 6.86 10.38 18.55
CA ASP A 254 6.44 9.36 19.52
C ASP A 254 5.12 8.72 19.07
N ILE A 255 5.13 7.40 18.93
CA ILE A 255 3.97 6.59 18.53
C ILE A 255 3.43 5.71 19.67
N SER A 256 3.93 5.88 20.89
CA SER A 256 3.51 5.12 22.07
C SER A 256 2.00 5.24 22.32
N ASP A 257 1.42 6.42 22.06
CA ASP A 257 -0.02 6.66 22.07
C ASP A 257 -0.66 6.31 20.72
N THR A 258 -0.79 5.00 20.47
CA THR A 258 -1.30 4.44 19.21
C THR A 258 -2.64 5.03 18.74
N PRO A 259 -3.66 5.31 19.60
CA PRO A 259 -4.88 6.00 19.19
C PRO A 259 -4.69 7.37 18.51
N ASN A 260 -3.57 8.06 18.77
CA ASN A 260 -3.23 9.36 18.18
C ASN A 260 -2.18 9.28 17.07
N TYR A 261 -1.66 8.08 16.77
CA TYR A 261 -0.75 7.85 15.65
C TYR A 261 -1.53 7.90 14.32
N ILE A 262 -1.46 9.02 13.59
CA ILE A 262 -2.31 9.29 12.40
C ILE A 262 -2.03 8.29 11.27
N GLY A 263 -0.76 8.04 10.96
CA GLY A 263 -0.32 7.21 9.86
C GLY A 263 -0.33 7.92 8.50
N VAL A 264 0.16 7.25 7.47
CA VAL A 264 0.36 7.82 6.12
C VAL A 264 -0.43 7.03 5.07
N VAL A 265 -1.22 7.70 4.22
CA VAL A 265 -1.93 7.05 3.08
C VAL A 265 -1.24 7.31 1.74
N GLY A 266 -1.52 6.47 0.74
CA GLY A 266 -1.10 6.70 -0.65
C GLY A 266 0.37 6.43 -0.94
N VAL A 267 1.15 6.04 0.07
CA VAL A 267 2.55 5.59 -0.07
C VAL A 267 2.66 4.10 -0.46
N SER A 268 1.61 3.32 -0.17
CA SER A 268 1.45 1.88 -0.42
C SER A 268 1.81 1.34 -1.81
N PHE A 269 1.95 0.01 -1.91
CA PHE A 269 1.94 -0.77 -3.15
C PHE A 269 0.65 -0.68 -3.95
N LEU A 270 -0.48 -0.35 -3.31
CA LEU A 270 -1.75 -0.08 -4.01
C LEU A 270 -1.64 1.08 -5.02
N THR A 271 -0.62 1.92 -4.85
CA THR A 271 -0.33 3.06 -5.72
C THR A 271 0.92 2.86 -6.56
N ALA A 272 1.48 1.65 -6.56
CA ALA A 272 2.66 1.34 -7.36
C ALA A 272 2.30 1.24 -8.84
N HIS A 273 2.90 2.10 -9.63
CA HIS A 273 2.67 2.21 -11.06
C HIS A 273 3.96 2.52 -11.77
#